data_AF-A0A662QDI2-F1
#
_entry.id   AF-A0A662QDI2-F1
#
_cell.length_a   1.000
_cell.length_b   1.000
_cell.length_c   1.000
_cell.angle_alpha   90.00
_cell.angle_beta   90.00
_cell.angle_gamma   90.00
#
_symmetry.space_group_name_H-M   'P 1'
#
loop_
_entity.id
_entity.type
_entity.pdbx_description
1 polymer ?
#
loop_
_entity_poly.entity_id
_entity_poly.type
_entity_poly.pdbx_seq_one_letter_code
_entity_poly.pdbx_strand_id
1 'polypeptide(L)' 'WRKEPGEVPRHAMYRWHIMDPIVFRQDIRVTIQALGWWPDGPFQPLTDDIASVAYWYQAEPHSSFPELPPPEGRWSR' A
#
# COMPACT_ATOMS: atom_id res chain seq x y z
N TRP A 1 -21.01 -0.45 -6.97
CA TRP A 1 -20.98 -0.58 -5.51
C TRP A 1 -21.89 -1.73 -5.10
N ARG A 2 -21.31 -2.88 -4.75
CA ARG A 2 -22.04 -4.06 -4.24
C ARG A 2 -22.09 -3.95 -2.71
N LYS A 3 -23.26 -4.18 -2.12
CA LYS A 3 -23.47 -4.15 -0.68
C LYS A 3 -24.27 -5.38 -0.29
N GLU A 4 -23.64 -6.54 -0.41
CA GLU A 4 -24.22 -7.77 0.11
C GLU A 4 -23.92 -7.92 1.60
N PRO A 5 -24.90 -8.36 2.42
CA PRO A 5 -24.66 -8.62 3.84
C PRO A 5 -23.50 -9.60 4.02
N GLY A 6 -22.48 -9.19 4.79
CA GLY A 6 -21.30 -10.00 5.08
C GLY A 6 -20.14 -9.85 4.08
N GLU A 7 -20.28 -9.08 3.00
CA GLU A 7 -19.18 -8.81 2.07
C GLU A 7 -18.35 -7.60 2.54
N VAL A 8 -17.05 -7.83 2.80
CA VAL A 8 -16.10 -6.75 3.09
C VAL A 8 -15.70 -6.08 1.77
N PRO A 9 -15.86 -4.74 1.64
CA PRO A 9 -15.42 -4.02 0.44
C PRO A 9 -13.93 -4.20 0.20
N ARG A 10 -13.57 -4.50 -1.05
CA ARG A 10 -12.17 -4.59 -1.49
C ARG A 10 -11.91 -3.56 -2.57
N HIS A 11 -10.80 -2.84 -2.41
CA HIS A 11 -10.40 -1.77 -3.32
C HIS A 11 -9.00 -2.07 -3.86
N ALA A 12 -8.83 -1.87 -5.16
CA ALA A 12 -7.52 -1.86 -5.81
C ALA A 12 -7.27 -0.46 -6.34
N MET A 13 -6.13 0.12 -5.97
CA MET A 13 -5.70 1.45 -6.39
C MET A 13 -4.29 1.35 -6.97
N TYR A 14 -4.00 2.19 -7.95
CA TYR A 14 -2.66 2.30 -8.53
C TYR A 14 -2.37 3.74 -8.95
N ARG A 15 -1.08 4.09 -8.93
CA ARG A 15 -0.56 5.33 -9.48
C ARG A 15 0.76 5.03 -10.17
N TRP A 16 0.87 5.42 -11.43
CA TRP A 16 2.11 5.36 -12.18
C TRP A 16 2.75 6.74 -12.26
N HIS A 17 4.02 6.83 -11.93
CA HIS A 17 4.83 8.04 -12.04
C HIS A 17 5.69 7.99 -13.31
N ILE A 18 5.03 7.91 -14.47
CA ILE A 18 5.73 7.81 -15.77
C ILE A 18 6.19 9.19 -16.24
N MET A 19 5.26 10.15 -16.30
CA MET A 19 5.55 11.52 -16.75
C MET A 19 6.09 12.40 -15.63
N ASP A 20 5.88 11.99 -14.37
CA ASP A 20 6.21 12.69 -13.13
C ASP A 20 7.01 11.77 -12.18
N PRO A 21 8.22 11.30 -12.58
CA PRO A 21 8.99 10.37 -11.76
C PRO A 21 9.40 11.02 -10.43
N ILE A 22 9.36 10.22 -9.36
CA ILE A 22 9.91 10.61 -8.06
C ILE A 22 11.41 10.29 -8.07
N VAL A 23 12.23 11.31 -8.30
CA VAL A 23 13.69 11.17 -8.41
C VAL A 23 14.35 11.23 -7.02
N PHE A 24 15.31 10.35 -6.77
CA PHE A 24 16.12 10.32 -5.55
C PHE A 24 17.59 10.08 -5.88
N ARG A 25 18.50 10.57 -5.03
CA ARG A 25 19.96 10.46 -5.24
C ARG A 25 20.63 9.38 -4.39
N GLN A 26 20.12 9.11 -3.20
CA GLN A 26 20.74 8.21 -2.23
C GLN A 26 19.72 7.19 -1.74
N ASP A 27 18.65 7.65 -1.12
CA ASP A 27 17.58 6.81 -0.60
C ASP A 27 16.19 7.39 -0.87
N ILE A 28 15.19 6.54 -0.79
CA ILE A 28 13.77 6.91 -0.83
C ILE A 28 13.01 6.06 0.17
N ARG A 29 12.11 6.70 0.93
CA ARG A 29 11.14 6.04 1.80
C ARG A 29 9.74 6.55 1.47
N VAL A 30 8.85 5.63 1.11
CA VAL A 30 7.44 5.92 0.83
C VAL A 30 6.60 5.32 1.93
N THR A 31 5.72 6.13 2.53
CA THR A 31 4.77 5.70 3.56
C THR A 31 3.35 6.07 3.15
N ILE A 32 2.40 5.19 3.47
CA ILE A 32 0.97 5.42 3.26
C ILE A 32 0.30 5.31 4.62
N GLN A 33 -0.55 6.29 4.94
CA GLN A 33 -1.33 6.29 6.18
C GLN A 33 -2.68 5.62 5.92
N ALA A 34 -3.01 4.61 6.73
CA ALA A 34 -4.33 4.00 6.76
C ALA A 34 -5.25 4.82 7.69
N LEU A 35 -5.80 5.91 7.17
CA LEU A 35 -6.70 6.80 7.91
C LEU A 35 -8.07 6.86 7.23
N GLY A 36 -9.12 6.91 8.05
CA GLY A 36 -10.49 6.98 7.59
C GLY A 36 -11.27 8.07 8.31
N TRP A 37 -12.30 8.55 7.62
CA TRP A 37 -13.24 9.50 8.18
C TRP A 37 -14.18 8.80 9.16
N TRP A 38 -14.17 9.22 10.42
CA TRP A 38 -15.10 8.71 11.42
C TRP A 38 -16.33 9.63 11.58
N PRO A 39 -17.47 9.08 12.05
CA PRO A 39 -18.70 9.86 12.22
C PRO A 39 -18.57 11.07 13.16
N ASP A 40 -17.59 11.07 14.06
CA ASP A 40 -17.30 12.14 15.02
C ASP A 40 -16.35 13.22 14.48
N GLY A 41 -15.88 13.09 13.22
CA GLY A 41 -15.19 14.15 12.48
C GLY A 41 -13.65 14.08 12.36
N PRO A 42 -12.87 13.44 13.23
CA PRO A 42 -11.43 13.30 13.01
C PRO A 42 -11.10 12.13 12.08
N PHE A 43 -9.95 12.23 11.41
CA PHE A 43 -9.30 11.07 10.83
C PHE A 43 -8.78 10.19 11.96
N GLN A 44 -9.17 8.92 11.97
CA GLN A 44 -8.62 7.95 12.90
C GLN A 44 -7.93 6.80 12.15
N PRO A 45 -6.98 6.10 12.79
CA PRO A 45 -6.37 4.89 12.24
C PRO A 45 -7.42 3.85 11.86
N LEU A 46 -7.31 3.33 10.64
CA LEU A 46 -8.09 2.18 10.19
C LEU A 46 -7.33 0.89 10.44
N THR A 47 -8.08 -0.20 10.56
CA THR A 47 -7.56 -1.56 10.67
C THR A 47 -7.72 -2.31 9.35
N ASP A 48 -7.47 -1.63 8.23
CA ASP A 48 -7.58 -2.21 6.91
C ASP A 48 -6.47 -3.24 6.67
N ASP A 49 -6.81 -4.33 5.99
CA ASP A 49 -5.83 -5.27 5.47
C ASP A 49 -5.24 -4.73 4.16
N ILE A 50 -4.03 -4.16 4.25
CA ILE A 50 -3.37 -3.45 3.15
C ILE A 50 -2.16 -4.22 2.68
N ALA A 51 -2.15 -4.55 1.39
CA ALA A 51 -0.96 -4.96 0.65
C ALA A 51 -0.59 -3.90 -0.39
N SER A 52 0.70 -3.70 -0.63
CA SER A 52 1.18 -2.78 -1.66
C SER A 52 2.39 -3.36 -2.41
N VAL A 53 2.60 -2.86 -3.62
CA VAL A 53 3.78 -3.16 -4.44
C VAL A 53 4.33 -1.84 -4.95
N ALA A 54 5.65 -1.70 -4.95
CA ALA A 54 6.34 -0.55 -5.51
C ALA A 54 7.24 -1.00 -6.66
N TYR A 55 7.30 -0.18 -7.70
CA TYR A 55 8.21 -0.35 -8.83
C TYR A 55 9.10 0.89 -8.91
N TRP A 56 10.40 0.70 -9.05
CA TRP A 56 11.36 1.79 -9.22
C TRP A 56 12.56 1.30 -10.03
N TYR A 57 13.34 2.27 -10.48
CA TYR A 57 14.65 2.05 -11.07
C TYR A 57 15.71 2.61 -10.13
N GLN A 58 16.78 1.86 -9.93
CA GLN A 58 17.98 2.34 -9.25
C GLN A 58 19.21 1.81 -9.97
N ALA A 59 20.36 2.45 -9.77
CA ALA A 59 21.63 1.88 -10.18
C ALA A 59 22.01 0.72 -9.25
N GLU A 60 22.74 -0.26 -9.80
CA GLU A 60 23.30 -1.37 -9.05
C GLU A 60 24.48 -0.93 -8.15
N PRO A 61 24.74 -1.62 -7.03
CA PRO A 61 24.06 -2.83 -6.54
C PRO A 61 22.75 -2.55 -5.79
N HIS A 62 21.88 -3.56 -5.73
CA HIS A 62 20.64 -3.49 -4.94
C HIS A 62 20.85 -4.04 -3.53
N SER A 63 20.13 -3.47 -2.56
CA SER A 63 19.97 -4.10 -1.25
C SER A 63 19.14 -5.37 -1.38
N SER A 64 19.39 -6.35 -0.51
CA SER A 64 18.51 -7.52 -0.41
C SER A 64 17.12 -7.10 0.04
N PHE A 65 16.11 -7.76 -0.53
CA PHE A 65 14.73 -7.58 -0.07
C PHE A 65 14.47 -8.40 1.20
N PRO A 66 13.58 -7.93 2.08
CA PRO A 66 13.04 -8.78 3.14
C PRO A 66 12.39 -10.03 2.55
N GLU A 67 12.42 -11.13 3.31
CA GLU A 67 11.70 -12.34 2.91
C GLU A 67 10.21 -12.06 2.79
N LEU A 68 9.59 -12.59 1.73
CA LEU A 68 8.15 -12.51 1.56
C LEU A 68 7.46 -13.36 2.63
N PRO A 69 6.37 -12.88 3.24
CA PRO A 69 5.56 -13.69 4.13
C PRO A 69 5.07 -14.98 3.43
N PRO A 70 4.90 -16.08 4.17
CA PRO A 70 4.35 -17.32 3.62
C PRO A 70 2.92 -17.07 3.09
N PRO A 71 2.38 -17.94 2.22
CA PRO A 71 1.07 -17.76 1.61
C PRO A 71 -0.05 -17.42 2.61
N GLU A 72 -0.07 -18.08 3.77
CA GLU A 72 -1.09 -17.91 4.82
C GLU A 72 -1.02 -16.50 5.43
N GLY A 73 0.17 -15.90 5.49
CA GLY A 73 0.39 -14.53 5.96
C GLY A 73 -0.09 -13.45 4.97
N ARG A 74 -0.50 -13.85 3.75
CA ARG A 74 -0.94 -12.95 2.67
C ARG A 74 -2.42 -13.15 2.31
N TRP A 75 -3.13 -13.99 3.05
CA TRP A 75 -4.57 -14.17 2.86
C TRP A 75 -5.31 -12.92 3.32
N SER A 76 -6.28 -12.50 2.50
CA SER A 76 -7.16 -11.39 2.85
C SER A 76 -7.88 -11.68 4.17
N ARG A 77 -7.83 -10.72 5.08
CA ARG A 77 -8.47 -10.79 6.40
C ARG A 77 -9.86 -10.20 6.41
#